data_AF-A0A819YL30-F1
#
_entry.id   AF-A0A819YL30-F1
#
_cell.length_a   1.000
_cell.length_b   1.000
_cell.length_c   1.000
_cell.angle_alpha   90.00
_cell.angle_beta   90.00
_cell.angle_gamma   90.00
#
_symmetry.space_group_name_H-M   'P 1'
#
loop_
_entity.id
_entity.type
_entity.pdbx_description
1 polymer ?
#
loop_
_entity_poly.entity_id
_entity_poly.type
_entity_poly.pdbx_seq_one_letter_code
_entity_poly.pdbx_strand_id
1 'polypeptide(L)' 'SGLSCLHIAAAMGHADTVRILCEHGANVDQQFRFEEQDVTAYDLAESQQHDHVCQVLKSFGARQLPHSTLSSHIESNK' A
#
# COMPACT_ATOMS: atom_id res chain seq x y z
N SER A 1 -8.99 4.95 11.56
CA SER A 1 -7.52 4.83 11.54
C SER A 1 -6.93 5.95 10.69
N GLY A 2 -5.73 6.43 11.04
CA GLY A 2 -5.05 7.51 10.32
C GLY A 2 -3.99 7.00 9.36
N LEU A 3 -3.47 7.93 8.54
CA LEU A 3 -2.29 7.70 7.71
C LEU A 3 -1.10 7.25 8.59
N SER A 4 -0.30 6.30 8.08
CA SER A 4 0.79 5.64 8.81
C SER A 4 2.08 5.85 8.04
N CYS A 5 3.22 5.74 8.72
CA CYS A 5 4.54 5.72 8.07
C CYS A 5 4.61 4.66 6.97
N LEU A 6 3.91 3.52 7.14
CA LEU A 6 3.87 2.46 6.13
C LEU A 6 3.17 2.92 4.84
N HIS A 7 2.07 3.67 4.94
CA HIS A 7 1.37 4.25 3.79
C HIS A 7 2.27 5.21 3.01
N ILE A 8 2.99 6.09 3.72
CA ILE A 8 3.88 7.08 3.12
C ILE A 8 5.07 6.38 2.44
N ALA A 9 5.71 5.43 3.13
CA ALA A 9 6.83 4.68 2.58
C ALA A 9 6.43 3.90 1.32
N ALA A 10 5.22 3.35 1.30
CA ALA A 10 4.70 2.63 0.15
C ALA A 10 4.38 3.54 -1.04
N ALA A 11 3.72 4.68 -0.81
CA ALA A 11 3.44 5.67 -1.87
C ALA A 11 4.73 6.26 -2.49
N MET A 12 5.80 6.39 -1.69
CA MET A 12 7.10 6.89 -2.15
C MET A 12 7.98 5.82 -2.80
N GLY A 13 7.59 4.54 -2.80
CA GLY A 13 8.39 3.46 -3.39
C GLY A 13 9.59 3.02 -2.54
N HIS A 14 9.62 3.38 -1.25
CA HIS A 14 10.75 3.11 -0.36
C HIS A 14 10.72 1.68 0.21
N ALA A 15 11.06 0.69 -0.62
CA ALA A 15 11.01 -0.73 -0.25
C ALA A 15 11.80 -1.09 1.02
N ASP A 16 13.01 -0.53 1.21
CA ASP A 16 13.80 -0.77 2.42
C ASP A 16 13.11 -0.23 3.68
N THR A 17 12.54 0.97 3.59
CA THR A 17 11.79 1.59 4.70
C THR A 17 10.54 0.77 5.02
N VAL A 18 9.82 0.29 4.01
CA VAL A 18 8.68 -0.61 4.18
C VAL A 18 9.10 -1.89 4.88
N ARG A 19 10.22 -2.52 4.47
CA ARG A 19 10.75 -3.72 5.13
C ARG A 19 11.03 -3.46 6.61
N ILE A 20 11.77 -2.39 6.93
CA ILE A 20 12.12 -2.04 8.32
C ILE A 20 10.85 -1.82 9.14
N LEU A 21 9.86 -1.08 8.61
CA LEU A 21 8.61 -0.83 9.32
C LEU A 21 7.86 -2.15 9.61
N CYS A 22 7.76 -3.04 8.62
CA CYS A 22 7.13 -4.36 8.79
C CYS A 22 7.89 -5.23 9.82
N GLU A 23 9.22 -5.25 9.77
CA GLU A 23 10.07 -5.98 10.74
C GLU A 23 9.87 -5.48 12.17
N HIS A 24 9.60 -4.18 12.35
CA HIS A 24 9.28 -3.57 13.64
C HIS A 24 7.81 -3.72 14.07
N GLY A 25 7.03 -4.55 13.37
CA GLY A 25 5.64 -4.85 13.74
C GLY A 25 4.62 -3.81 13.26
N ALA A 26 4.95 -3.01 12.24
CA ALA A 26 3.94 -2.20 11.57
C ALA A 26 2.81 -3.09 11.03
N ASN A 27 1.57 -2.64 11.22
CA ASN A 27 0.42 -3.38 10.71
C ASN A 27 0.33 -3.21 9.18
N VAL A 28 0.64 -4.29 8.45
CA VAL A 28 0.64 -4.33 6.98
C VAL A 28 -0.74 -4.15 6.36
N ASP A 29 -1.78 -4.57 7.07
CA ASP A 29 -3.18 -4.44 6.66
C ASP A 29 -3.83 -3.18 7.25
N GLN A 30 -3.03 -2.27 7.82
CA GLN A 30 -3.57 -1.00 8.28
C GLN A 30 -4.17 -0.25 7.09
N GLN A 31 -5.42 0.17 7.27
CA GLN A 31 -6.12 1.01 6.32
C GLN A 31 -6.23 2.43 6.86
N PHE A 32 -6.37 3.40 5.97
CA PHE A 32 -6.84 4.72 6.29
C PHE A 32 -7.94 5.13 5.31
N ARG A 33 -8.81 6.05 5.73
CA ARG A 33 -9.86 6.56 4.86
C ARG A 33 -9.30 7.68 3.97
N PHE A 34 -9.41 7.51 2.66
CA PHE A 34 -9.10 8.49 1.63
C PHE A 34 -10.28 8.57 0.66
N GLU A 35 -10.89 9.75 0.51
CA GLU A 35 -12.02 9.95 -0.44
C GLU A 35 -13.13 8.88 -0.32
N GLU A 36 -13.54 8.57 0.92
CA GLU A 36 -14.55 7.55 1.25
C GLU A 36 -14.15 6.09 0.95
N GLN A 37 -12.91 5.84 0.55
CA GLN A 37 -12.33 4.51 0.36
C GLN A 37 -11.38 4.17 1.50
N ASP A 38 -11.33 2.89 1.87
CA ASP A 38 -10.33 2.37 2.79
C ASP A 38 -9.11 1.91 1.98
N VAL A 39 -8.00 2.60 2.16
CA VAL A 39 -6.77 2.42 1.37
C VAL A 39 -5.69 1.83 2.25
N THR A 40 -4.97 0.82 1.75
CA THR A 40 -3.81 0.19 2.40
C THR A 40 -2.49 0.67 1.83
N ALA A 41 -1.38 0.28 2.47
CA ALA A 41 -0.05 0.51 1.92
C ALA A 41 0.15 -0.23 0.59
N TYR A 42 -0.47 -1.40 0.43
CA TYR A 42 -0.41 -2.17 -0.82
C TYR A 42 -1.09 -1.43 -1.96
N ASP A 43 -2.29 -0.89 -1.72
CA ASP A 43 -3.07 -0.13 -2.70
C ASP A 43 -2.29 1.09 -3.24
N LEU A 44 -1.60 1.82 -2.35
CA LEU A 44 -0.75 2.94 -2.73
C LEU A 44 0.49 2.52 -3.52
N ALA A 45 1.11 1.40 -3.16
CA ALA A 45 2.25 0.87 -3.92
C ALA A 45 1.82 0.40 -5.31
N GLU A 46 0.66 -0.25 -5.42
CA GLU A 46 0.10 -0.75 -6.66
C GLU A 46 -0.32 0.39 -7.60
N SER A 47 -1.01 1.43 -7.08
CA SER A 47 -1.42 2.59 -7.88
C SER A 47 -0.25 3.38 -8.44
N GLN A 48 0.88 3.39 -7.72
CA GLN A 48 2.12 4.07 -8.12
C GLN A 48 3.08 3.15 -8.89
N GLN A 49 2.69 1.90 -9.17
CA GLN A 49 3.49 0.90 -9.89
C GLN A 49 4.84 0.57 -9.21
N HIS A 50 4.87 0.58 -7.88
CA HIS A 50 6.04 0.26 -7.07
C HIS A 50 6.13 -1.26 -6.81
N ASP A 51 6.44 -2.04 -7.86
CA ASP A 51 6.46 -3.51 -7.80
C ASP A 51 7.33 -4.08 -6.67
N HIS A 52 8.49 -3.47 -6.42
CA HIS A 52 9.39 -3.89 -5.33
C HIS A 52 8.71 -3.73 -3.96
N VAL A 53 7.96 -2.65 -3.75
CA VAL A 53 7.20 -2.45 -2.51
C VAL A 53 6.06 -3.46 -2.40
N CYS A 54 5.33 -3.68 -3.50
CA CYS A 54 4.25 -4.67 -3.55
C CYS A 54 4.76 -6.08 -3.17
N GLN A 55 5.95 -6.45 -3.65
CA GLN A 55 6.60 -7.73 -3.30
C GLN A 55 6.98 -7.81 -1.82
N VAL A 56 7.53 -6.73 -1.26
CA VAL A 56 7.86 -6.67 0.18
C VAL A 56 6.57 -6.82 1.01
N LEU A 57 5.54 -6.02 0.74
CA LEU A 57 4.27 -6.09 1.46
C LEU A 57 3.63 -7.49 1.36
N LYS A 58 3.61 -8.10 0.17
CA LYS A 58 3.14 -9.49 -0.02
C LYS A 58 3.95 -10.50 0.80
N SER A 59 5.28 -10.33 0.88
CA SER A 59 6.15 -11.20 1.67
C SER A 59 5.88 -11.12 3.17
N PHE A 60 5.42 -9.96 3.66
CA PHE A 60 5.00 -9.76 5.05
C PHE A 60 3.53 -10.14 5.30
N GLY A 61 2.84 -10.70 4.31
CA GLY A 61 1.47 -11.21 4.46
C GLY A 61 0.38 -10.16 4.27
N ALA A 62 0.69 -9.00 3.66
CA ALA A 62 -0.33 -8.01 3.30
C ALA A 62 -1.40 -8.66 2.41
N ARG A 63 -2.66 -8.58 2.83
CA ARG A 63 -3.77 -9.12 2.05
C ARG A 63 -4.16 -8.10 0.99
N GLN A 64 -4.22 -8.54 -0.26
CA GLN A 64 -4.93 -7.80 -1.29
C GLN A 64 -6.41 -7.83 -0.91
N LEU A 65 -6.93 -6.71 -0.46
CA LEU A 65 -8.34 -6.63 -0.07
C LEU A 65 -9.20 -6.53 -1.33
N PRO A 66 -10.28 -7.32 -1.43
CA PRO A 66 -11.07 -7.44 -2.65
C PRO A 66 -11.95 -6.20 -2.97
N HIS A 67 -11.85 -5.12 -2.19
CA HIS A 67 -12.66 -3.91 -2.38
C HIS A 67 -11.92 -2.75 -3.03
N SER A 68 -10.61 -2.83 -3.17
CA SER A 68 -9.81 -1.78 -3.81
C SER A 68 -9.74 -2.03 -5.31
N THR A 69 -10.85 -1.80 -6.01
CA THR A 69 -10.92 -1.70 -7.48
C THR A 69 -10.20 -0.42 -7.96
N LEU A 70 -9.00 -0.14 -7.44
CA LEU A 70 -8.10 0.89 -8.01
C LEU A 70 -7.45 0.38 -9.30
N SER A 71 -7.37 -0.95 -9.46
CA SER A 71 -6.90 -1.59 -10.70
C SER A 71 -7.78 -1.32 -11.93
N SER A 72 -8.95 -0.69 -11.79
CA SER A 72 -9.85 -0.40 -12.92
C SER A 72 -10.12 1.09 -13.18
N HIS A 73 -9.43 2.03 -12.53
CA HIS A 73 -9.63 3.48 -12.77
C HIS A 73 -8.37 4.29 -13.12
N ILE A 74 -7.17 3.70 -13.10
CA ILE A 74 -5.96 4.35 -13.65
C ILE A 74 -5.63 3.79 -15.05
N GLU A 75 -6.66 3.50 -15.85
CA GLU A 75 -6.50 3.27 -17.30
C GLU A 75 -7.42 4.24 -18.06
N SER A 76 -7.25 5.55 -17.80
CA SER A 76 -7.76 6.62 -18.65
C SER A 76 -7.03 7.92 -18.35
N ASN A 77 -5.83 8.08 -18.90
CA ASN A 77 -5.41 9.38 -19.39
C ASN A 77 -4.46 9.20 -20.58
N LYS A 78 -5.02 9.33 -21.79
CA LYS A 78 -4.29 9.79 -22.96
C LYS A 78 -4.13 11.31 -22.86
#